data_AF-A0A0A6P7Q8-F1
#
_entry.id   AF-A0A0A6P7Q8-F1
#
_cell.length_a   1.000
_cell.length_b   1.000
_cell.length_c   1.000
_cell.angle_alpha   90.00
_cell.angle_beta   90.00
_cell.angle_gamma   90.00
#
_symmetry.space_group_name_H-M   'P 1'
#
loop_
_entity.id
_entity.type
_entity.pdbx_description
1 polymer ?
#
loop_
_entity_poly.entity_id
_entity_poly.type
_entity_poly.pdbx_seq_one_letter_code
_entity_poly.pdbx_strand_id
1 'polypeptide(L)'
;MKTFLVGRAQKADIIIADADHSVSDIHLEITQDAKGYYYLVDCNSANGTFCKRGPHWDRVKEGTYVGLDELLLLGKYQTSIRKLLAILKVKHKKTGSHLGLQRDPDTGEIIPQRR
;
A
#
# COMPACT_ATOMS: atom_id res chain seq x y z
N MET A 1 -1.02 -7.62 -16.37
CA MET A 1 -0.19 -6.78 -15.48
C MET A 1 -1.10 -6.11 -14.47
N LYS A 2 -0.61 -5.88 -13.26
CA LYS A 2 -1.37 -5.19 -12.20
C LYS A 2 -0.54 -4.05 -11.66
N THR A 3 -1.14 -2.87 -11.58
CA THR A 3 -0.48 -1.65 -11.14
C THR A 3 -1.19 -1.13 -9.90
N PHE A 4 -0.41 -0.67 -8.93
CA PHE A 4 -0.90 -0.17 -7.64
C PHE A 4 -0.22 1.15 -7.31
N LEU A 5 -1.03 2.14 -6.94
CA LEU A 5 -0.54 3.42 -6.43
C LEU A 5 -0.34 3.35 -4.92
N VAL A 6 0.80 3.85 -4.47
CA VAL A 6 1.19 3.93 -3.07
C VAL A 6 1.37 5.39 -2.68
N GLY A 7 0.80 5.79 -1.56
CA GLY A 7 0.95 7.14 -1.04
C GLY A 7 0.11 7.39 0.21
N ARG A 8 0.09 8.63 0.69
CA ARG A 8 -0.70 8.99 1.89
C ARG A 8 -2.15 9.37 1.59
N ALA A 9 -2.48 9.68 0.33
CA ALA A 9 -3.83 10.14 -0.02
C ALA A 9 -4.81 8.98 -0.21
N GLN A 10 -6.10 9.24 0.06
CA GLN A 10 -7.18 8.25 -0.08
C GLN A 10 -7.36 7.72 -1.52
N LYS A 11 -6.85 8.45 -2.52
CA LYS A 11 -6.82 8.04 -3.92
C LYS A 11 -5.77 6.96 -4.23
N ALA A 12 -4.85 6.66 -3.32
CA ALA A 12 -3.90 5.57 -3.48
C ALA A 12 -4.57 4.21 -3.20
N ASP A 13 -4.11 3.17 -3.90
CA ASP A 13 -4.54 1.80 -3.64
C ASP A 13 -4.03 1.34 -2.27
N ILE A 14 -2.76 1.65 -2.00
CA ILE A 14 -2.05 1.35 -0.76
C ILE A 14 -1.78 2.65 -0.03
N ILE A 15 -2.57 2.88 1.03
CA ILE A 15 -2.50 4.09 1.84
C ILE A 15 -1.51 3.86 2.98
N ILE A 16 -0.48 4.69 3.03
CA ILE A 16 0.51 4.69 4.11
C ILE A 16 0.10 5.77 5.12
N ALA A 17 -0.18 5.34 6.35
CA ALA A 17 -0.30 6.25 7.47
C ALA A 17 1.11 6.72 7.88
N ASP A 18 1.54 7.84 7.31
CA ASP A 18 2.83 8.45 7.61
C ASP A 18 2.66 9.70 8.46
N ALA A 19 2.95 9.57 9.76
CA ALA A 19 2.84 10.67 10.72
C ALA A 19 3.84 11.81 10.44
N ASP A 20 4.98 11.49 9.82
CA ASP A 20 6.04 12.47 9.53
C ASP A 20 5.82 13.21 8.20
N HIS A 21 4.73 12.91 7.47
CA HIS A 21 4.40 13.50 6.17
C HIS A 21 5.54 13.43 5.13
N SER A 22 6.45 12.47 5.28
CA SER A 22 7.55 12.19 4.36
C SER A 22 7.10 11.49 3.07
N VAL A 23 5.95 10.82 3.11
CA VAL A 23 5.33 10.13 1.98
C VAL A 23 4.36 11.09 1.26
N SER A 24 4.64 11.40 -0.01
CA SER A 24 3.74 12.13 -0.91
C SER A 24 2.36 11.48 -1.09
N ASP A 25 1.38 12.27 -1.54
CA ASP A 25 0.00 11.84 -1.76
C ASP A 25 -0.11 10.65 -2.72
N ILE A 26 0.62 10.74 -3.84
CA ILE A 26 0.98 9.62 -4.72
C ILE A 26 2.51 9.64 -4.75
N HIS A 27 3.14 8.62 -4.19
CA HIS A 27 4.58 8.58 -3.99
C HIS A 27 5.26 7.61 -4.95
N LEU A 28 4.68 6.42 -5.07
CA LEU A 28 5.28 5.30 -5.80
C LEU A 28 4.18 4.55 -6.55
N GLU A 29 4.49 4.15 -7.77
CA GLU A 29 3.73 3.16 -8.51
C GLU A 29 4.47 1.81 -8.50
N ILE A 30 3.73 0.74 -8.21
CA ILE A 30 4.23 -0.63 -8.25
C ILE A 30 3.50 -1.35 -9.38
N THR A 31 4.25 -1.89 -10.34
CA THR A 31 3.67 -2.78 -11.36
C THR A 31 4.20 -4.19 -11.22
N GLN A 32 3.28 -5.15 -11.13
CA GLN A 32 3.57 -6.57 -11.27
C GLN A 32 3.45 -6.97 -12.75
N ASP A 33 4.56 -7.44 -13.31
CA ASP A 33 4.63 -7.91 -14.68
C ASP A 33 3.95 -9.29 -14.86
N ALA A 34 3.93 -9.79 -16.10
CA ALA A 34 3.31 -11.10 -16.42
C ALA A 34 4.07 -12.30 -15.82
N LYS A 35 5.34 -12.12 -15.46
CA LYS A 35 6.21 -13.15 -14.84
C LYS A 35 6.17 -13.10 -13.32
N GLY A 36 5.47 -12.12 -12.75
CA GLY A 36 5.34 -11.93 -11.31
C GLY A 36 6.43 -11.05 -10.69
N TYR A 37 7.31 -10.45 -11.48
CA TYR A 37 8.30 -9.49 -11.00
C TYR A 37 7.67 -8.12 -10.76
N TYR A 38 8.26 -7.38 -9.83
CA TYR A 38 7.80 -6.05 -9.45
C TYR A 38 8.81 -5.02 -9.92
N TYR A 39 8.34 -4.03 -10.66
CA TYR A 39 9.12 -2.84 -10.94
C TYR A 39 8.43 -1.60 -10.37
N LEU A 40 9.27 -0.61 -10.07
CA LEU A 40 8.90 0.61 -9.38
C LEU A 40 9.05 1.83 -10.28
N VAL A 41 8.15 2.78 -10.09
CA VAL A 41 8.23 4.12 -10.68
C VAL A 41 7.97 5.13 -9.56
N ASP A 42 8.95 5.99 -9.28
CA ASP A 42 8.77 7.11 -8.35
C ASP A 42 7.88 8.17 -9.02
N CYS A 43 6.79 8.57 -8.37
CA CYS A 43 5.82 9.50 -8.93
C CYS A 43 6.20 10.96 -8.67
N ASN A 44 7.47 11.29 -8.89
CA ASN A 44 8.08 12.59 -8.56
C ASN A 44 7.82 12.97 -7.08
N SER A 45 8.09 12.03 -6.19
CA SER A 45 7.86 12.20 -4.77
C SER A 45 8.78 13.28 -4.18
N ALA A 46 8.28 14.01 -3.18
CA ALA A 46 9.02 15.14 -2.60
C ALA A 46 10.34 14.73 -1.93
N ASN A 47 10.37 13.55 -1.31
CA ASN A 47 11.53 13.04 -0.58
C ASN A 47 12.24 11.88 -1.30
N GLY A 48 11.76 11.49 -2.48
CA GLY A 48 12.31 10.39 -3.26
C GLY A 48 11.98 8.99 -2.73
N THR A 49 12.09 8.02 -3.64
CA THR A 49 12.07 6.59 -3.34
C THR A 49 13.47 5.99 -3.47
N PHE A 50 13.88 5.16 -2.51
CA PHE A 50 15.17 4.46 -2.51
C PHE A 50 15.00 2.97 -2.26
N CYS A 51 15.85 2.15 -2.86
CA CYS A 51 15.94 0.70 -2.64
C CYS A 51 17.31 0.34 -2.07
N LYS A 52 17.34 -0.66 -1.19
CA LYS A 52 18.58 -1.10 -0.55
C LYS A 52 19.32 -2.11 -1.44
N ARG A 53 20.50 -1.72 -1.93
CA ARG A 53 21.40 -2.58 -2.71
C ARG A 53 22.68 -2.83 -1.91
N GLY A 54 22.69 -3.96 -1.19
CA GLY A 54 23.80 -4.30 -0.30
C GLY A 54 23.96 -3.28 0.83
N PRO A 55 25.13 -2.62 0.97
CA PRO A 55 25.35 -1.60 2.00
C PRO A 55 24.82 -0.20 1.60
N HIS A 56 24.37 -0.02 0.36
CA HIS A 56 23.98 1.30 -0.17
C HIS A 56 22.46 1.43 -0.38
N TRP A 57 22.01 2.68 -0.42
CA TRP A 57 20.67 3.06 -0.81
C TRP A 57 20.72 3.73 -2.18
N ASP A 58 20.11 3.09 -3.17
CA ASP A 58 20.07 3.59 -4.53
C ASP A 58 18.70 4.21 -4.79
N ARG A 59 18.70 5.42 -5.35
CA ARG A 59 17.45 6.07 -5.75
C ARG A 59 16.78 5.26 -6.85
N VAL A 60 15.49 4.97 -6.65
CA VAL A 60 14.67 4.29 -7.65
C VAL A 60 14.54 5.17 -8.88
N LYS A 61 14.86 4.58 -10.04
CA LYS A 61 14.60 5.15 -11.37
C LYS A 61 13.41 4.43 -12.00
N GLU A 62 12.82 5.00 -13.04
CA GLU A 62 11.76 4.36 -13.80
C GLU A 62 12.15 2.93 -14.21
N GLY A 63 11.29 1.95 -13.91
CA GLY A 63 11.50 0.56 -14.29
C GLY A 63 12.46 -0.21 -13.39
N THR A 64 12.79 0.29 -12.19
CA THR A 64 13.67 -0.44 -11.25
C THR A 64 12.97 -1.68 -10.73
N TYR A 65 13.50 -2.87 -11.02
CA TYR A 65 13.00 -4.14 -10.49
C TYR A 65 13.46 -4.37 -9.05
N VAL A 66 12.56 -4.84 -8.20
CA VAL A 66 12.85 -5.11 -6.78
C VAL A 66 12.27 -6.44 -6.32
N GLY A 67 12.93 -7.05 -5.34
CA GLY A 67 12.44 -8.25 -4.67
C GLY A 67 11.30 -7.96 -3.69
N LEU A 68 10.56 -9.00 -3.30
CA LEU A 68 9.46 -8.88 -2.34
C LEU A 68 9.90 -8.35 -0.96
N ASP A 69 11.09 -8.77 -0.53
CA ASP A 69 11.65 -8.51 0.79
C ASP A 69 12.80 -7.49 0.76
N GLU A 70 13.06 -6.92 -0.42
CA GLU A 70 14.01 -5.83 -0.56
C GLU A 70 13.50 -4.59 0.19
N LEU A 71 14.40 -3.96 0.95
CA LEU A 71 14.05 -2.79 1.73
C LEU A 71 13.92 -1.57 0.80
N LEU A 72 12.82 -0.85 0.99
CA LEU A 72 12.50 0.38 0.32
C LEU A 72 12.38 1.51 1.34
N LEU A 73 12.78 2.71 0.96
CA LEU A 73 12.49 3.95 1.64
C LEU A 73 11.60 4.81 0.75
N LEU A 74 10.46 5.21 1.28
CA LEU A 74 9.52 6.17 0.70
C LEU A 74 9.63 7.44 1.54
N GLY A 75 10.49 8.36 1.16
CA GLY A 75 10.97 9.39 2.09
C GLY A 75 11.65 8.76 3.30
N LYS A 76 11.08 8.91 4.50
CA LYS A 76 11.59 8.30 5.74
C LYS A 76 10.92 6.97 6.09
N TYR A 77 9.82 6.64 5.40
CA TYR A 77 9.06 5.43 5.69
C TYR A 77 9.74 4.20 5.09
N GLN A 78 10.20 3.29 5.95
CA GLN A 78 10.87 2.05 5.55
C GLN A 78 9.88 0.90 5.38
N THR A 79 9.92 0.23 4.23
CA THR A 79 9.00 -0.86 3.89
C THR A 79 9.60 -1.88 2.92
N SER A 80 8.77 -2.79 2.40
CA SER A 80 9.07 -3.70 1.30
C SER A 80 7.81 -3.95 0.48
N ILE A 81 7.94 -4.52 -0.72
CA ILE A 81 6.77 -4.87 -1.56
C ILE A 81 5.84 -5.81 -0.80
N ARG A 82 6.38 -6.82 -0.10
CA ARG A 82 5.56 -7.75 0.70
C ARG A 82 4.69 -7.02 1.71
N LYS A 83 5.26 -6.04 2.43
CA LYS A 83 4.52 -5.24 3.42
C LYS A 83 3.45 -4.38 2.76
N LEU A 84 3.76 -3.71 1.66
CA LEU A 84 2.80 -2.89 0.92
C LEU A 84 1.62 -3.72 0.39
N LEU A 85 1.89 -4.89 -0.21
CA LEU A 85 0.82 -5.78 -0.68
C LEU A 85 0.00 -6.38 0.46
N ALA A 86 0.56 -6.56 1.66
CA ALA A 86 -0.19 -6.99 2.82
C ALA A 86 -1.23 -5.93 3.26
N ILE A 87 -0.87 -4.64 3.21
CA ILE A 87 -1.80 -3.52 3.49
C ILE A 87 -2.98 -3.56 2.50
N LEU A 88 -2.69 -3.76 1.21
CA LEU A 88 -3.72 -3.90 0.18
C LEU A 88 -4.72 -5.01 0.52
N LYS A 89 -4.25 -6.20 0.91
CA LYS A 89 -5.11 -7.34 1.28
C LYS A 89 -5.99 -7.03 2.49
N VAL A 90 -5.53 -6.24 3.45
CA VAL A 90 -6.33 -5.81 4.61
C VAL A 90 -7.46 -4.87 4.18
N LYS A 91 -7.20 -3.92 3.27
CA LYS A 91 -8.22 -3.01 2.70
C LYS A 91 -9.36 -3.81 2.06
N HIS A 92 -9.04 -4.81 1.25
CA HIS A 92 -10.03 -5.69 0.61
C HIS A 92 -10.83 -6.55 1.59
N LYS A 93 -10.27 -6.91 2.76
CA LYS A 93 -11.02 -7.63 3.79
C LYS A 93 -11.97 -6.73 4.57
N LYS A 94 -11.58 -5.48 4.85
CA LYS A 94 -12.41 -4.53 5.62
C LYS A 94 -13.64 -4.03 4.84
N THR A 95 -13.58 -3.97 3.51
CA THR A 95 -14.76 -3.63 2.68
C THR A 95 -15.78 -4.77 2.58
N GLY A 96 -15.42 -6.00 2.98
CA GLY A 96 -16.35 -7.15 3.07
C GLY A 96 -17.02 -7.33 4.44
N SER A 97 -16.77 -6.44 5.40
CA SER A 97 -17.40 -6.46 6.72
C SER A 97 -18.01 -5.09 7.02
N HIS A 98 -18.98 -4.66 6.21
CA HIS A 98 -20.04 -3.85 6.81
C HIS A 98 -20.79 -4.82 7.70
N LEU A 99 -20.43 -4.79 8.97
CA LEU A 99 -21.19 -5.27 10.12
C LEU A 99 -22.53 -5.88 9.69
N GLY A 100 -22.62 -7.22 9.74
CA GLY A 100 -23.91 -7.91 9.77
C GLY A 100 -24.60 -7.48 11.07
N LEU A 101 -25.13 -6.28 11.08
CA LEU A 101 -25.87 -5.68 12.16
C LEU A 101 -27.23 -5.40 11.54
N GLN A 102 -28.23 -6.15 11.96
CA GLN A 102 -29.61 -5.89 11.60
C GLN A 102 -30.22 -5.04 12.69
N ARG A 103 -31.12 -4.13 12.31
CA ARG A 103 -31.98 -3.46 13.28
C ARG A 103 -33.15 -4.40 13.56
N ASP A 104 -33.31 -4.77 14.82
CA ASP A 104 -34.46 -5.57 15.25
C ASP A 104 -35.75 -4.78 14.90
N PRO A 105 -36.68 -5.36 14.12
CA PRO A 105 -37.88 -4.65 13.67
C PRO A 105 -38.87 -4.36 14.80
N ASP A 106 -38.80 -5.09 15.91
CA ASP A 106 -39.71 -4.99 17.04
C ASP A 106 -39.16 -4.07 18.13
N THR A 107 -37.85 -4.11 18.38
CA THR A 107 -37.21 -3.35 19.48
C THR A 107 -36.40 -2.14 19.00
N GLY A 108 -36.01 -2.11 17.72
CA GLY A 108 -35.18 -1.06 17.15
C GLY A 108 -33.70 -1.13 17.54
N GLU A 109 -33.30 -2.14 18.32
CA GLU A 109 -31.92 -2.37 18.77
C GLU A 109 -31.03 -2.88 17.63
N ILE A 110 -29.73 -2.62 17.74
CA ILE A 110 -28.72 -3.05 16.77
C ILE A 110 -28.22 -4.44 17.19
N ILE A 111 -28.60 -5.49 16.45
CA ILE A 111 -28.26 -6.88 16.77
C ILE A 111 -27.24 -7.49 15.79
N PRO A 112 -26.26 -8.27 16.26
CA PRO A 112 -25.32 -8.97 15.39
C PRO A 112 -26.01 -10.12 14.64
N GLN A 113 -25.92 -10.09 13.32
CA GLN A 113 -26.36 -11.10 12.37
C GLN A 113 -25.52 -12.37 12.56
N ARG A 114 -26.05 -13.34 13.29
CA ARG A 114 -25.45 -14.68 13.41
C ARG A 114 -25.65 -15.43 12.08
N ARG A 115 -24.58 -16.05 11.58
CA ARG A 115 -24.63 -16.98 10.44
C ARG A 115 -25.30 -18.29 10.83
#